data_AF-A0JQC9-F1
#
_entry.id   AF-A0JQC9-F1
#
_cell.length_a   1.000
_cell.length_b   1.000
_cell.length_c   1.000
_cell.angle_alpha   90.00
_cell.angle_beta   90.00
_cell.angle_gamma   90.00
#
_symmetry.space_group_name_H-M   'P 1'
#
loop_
_entity.id
_entity.type
_entity.pdbx_description
1 polymer ?
#
loop_
_entity_poly.entity_id
_entity_poly.type
_entity_poly.pdbx_seq_one_letter_code
_entity_poly.pdbx_strand_id
1 'polypeptide(L)'
;MNENKKTKALVEELENEFPNIYDRINYGLYVFVIDENGKIYDDESEPDFNEDDIEEVQVIYNGDAVSVFPNFIGKCTFKANTVKYENLDVITRVIGIIGKHFKNWKELN
;
A
#
# COMPACT_ATOMS: atom_id res chain seq x y z
N MET A 1 -5.48 -11.35 -19.32
CA MET A 1 -4.25 -11.02 -18.58
C MET A 1 -4.46 -9.63 -18.04
N ASN A 2 -4.93 -9.53 -16.79
CA ASN A 2 -5.05 -8.24 -16.12
C ASN A 2 -3.65 -7.92 -15.60
N GLU A 3 -3.00 -6.94 -16.20
CA GLU A 3 -1.65 -6.53 -15.80
C GLU A 3 -1.79 -5.42 -14.76
N ASN A 4 -1.70 -5.75 -13.48
CA ASN A 4 -1.81 -4.84 -12.34
C ASN A 4 -0.57 -3.93 -12.21
N LYS A 5 -0.20 -3.21 -13.28
CA LYS A 5 1.07 -2.51 -13.42
C LYS A 5 1.32 -1.44 -12.36
N LYS A 6 0.28 -0.70 -11.96
CA LYS A 6 0.39 0.38 -10.97
C LYS A 6 0.68 -0.18 -9.58
N THR A 7 -0.03 -1.25 -9.21
CA THR A 7 0.15 -1.93 -7.92
C THR A 7 1.51 -2.64 -7.86
N LYS A 8 1.94 -3.26 -8.96
CA LYS A 8 3.28 -3.87 -9.05
C LYS A 8 4.40 -2.85 -8.84
N ALA A 9 4.31 -1.68 -9.47
CA ALA A 9 5.32 -0.64 -9.29
C ALA A 9 5.38 -0.11 -7.85
N LEU A 10 4.24 -0.04 -7.15
CA LEU A 10 4.18 0.31 -5.73
C LEU A 10 4.88 -0.76 -4.87
N VAL A 11 4.52 -2.03 -5.08
CA VAL A 11 5.10 -3.17 -4.37
C VAL A 11 6.61 -3.25 -4.60
N GLU A 12 7.05 -3.15 -5.85
CA GLU A 12 8.47 -3.19 -6.23
C GLU A 12 9.26 -2.04 -5.58
N GLU A 13 8.72 -0.83 -5.48
CA GLU A 13 9.39 0.28 -4.79
C GLU A 13 9.49 0.03 -3.27
N LEU A 14 8.45 -0.55 -2.65
CA LEU A 14 8.47 -0.91 -1.23
C LEU A 14 9.45 -2.06 -0.93
N GLU A 15 9.53 -3.06 -1.80
CA GLU A 15 10.52 -4.14 -1.71
C GLU A 15 11.96 -3.61 -1.80
N ASN A 16 12.21 -2.68 -2.71
CA ASN A 16 13.52 -2.08 -2.91
C ASN A 16 13.94 -1.14 -1.78
N GLU A 17 13.01 -0.36 -1.22
CA GLU A 17 13.30 0.53 -0.08
C GLU A 17 13.48 -0.27 1.22
N PHE A 18 12.72 -1.36 1.38
CA PHE A 18 12.65 -2.13 2.63
C PHE A 18 13.04 -3.62 2.47
N PRO A 19 14.16 -3.96 1.81
CA PRO A 19 14.49 -5.35 1.43
C PRO A 19 14.73 -6.26 2.64
N ASN A 20 15.00 -5.67 3.81
CA ASN A 20 15.27 -6.38 5.05
C ASN A 20 14.03 -6.60 5.92
N ILE A 21 12.87 -6.05 5.56
CA ILE A 21 11.64 -6.22 6.34
C ILE A 21 10.45 -6.62 5.46
N TYR A 22 10.51 -6.44 4.15
CA TYR A 22 9.43 -6.87 3.26
C TYR A 22 9.18 -8.39 3.38
N ASP A 23 7.90 -8.77 3.50
CA ASP A 23 7.40 -10.16 3.61
C ASP A 23 8.06 -11.04 4.70
N ARG A 24 8.47 -10.44 5.82
CA ARG A 24 9.03 -11.20 6.95
C ARG A 24 7.96 -11.59 7.97
N ILE A 25 7.82 -12.90 8.21
CA ILE A 25 6.88 -13.52 9.18
C ILE A 25 6.91 -12.85 10.56
N ASN A 26 8.10 -12.43 11.03
CA ASN A 26 8.27 -11.69 12.26
C ASN A 26 8.91 -10.34 11.95
N TYR A 27 8.22 -9.28 12.34
CA TYR A 27 8.65 -7.90 12.15
C TYR A 27 8.76 -7.46 10.67
N GLY A 28 7.84 -7.95 9.83
CA GLY A 28 7.80 -7.62 8.42
C GLY A 28 6.89 -6.46 8.05
N LEU A 29 7.08 -5.96 6.83
CA LEU A 29 6.23 -5.01 6.13
C LEU A 29 5.30 -5.77 5.19
N TYR A 30 4.00 -5.67 5.42
CA TYR A 30 2.95 -6.26 4.60
C TYR A 30 2.12 -5.17 3.97
N VAL A 31 1.78 -5.33 2.69
CA VAL A 31 0.93 -4.40 1.94
C VAL A 31 -0.31 -5.16 1.50
N PHE A 32 -1.47 -4.64 1.87
CA PHE A 32 -2.76 -5.12 1.43
C PHE A 32 -3.40 -4.05 0.56
N VAL A 33 -3.78 -4.42 -0.66
CA VAL A 33 -4.66 -3.62 -1.48
C VAL A 33 -6.06 -4.18 -1.30
N ILE A 34 -7.03 -3.30 -1.05
CA ILE A 34 -8.40 -3.67 -0.69
C ILE A 34 -9.35 -2.94 -1.62
N ASP A 35 -10.27 -3.67 -2.26
CA ASP A 35 -11.32 -3.08 -3.09
C ASP A 35 -12.52 -2.57 -2.28
N GLU A 36 -13.46 -1.92 -2.97
CA GLU A 36 -14.72 -1.42 -2.39
C GLU A 36 -15.57 -2.50 -1.69
N ASN A 37 -15.38 -3.78 -2.03
CA ASN A 37 -16.08 -4.92 -1.44
C ASN A 37 -15.33 -5.52 -0.25
N GLY A 38 -14.17 -4.99 0.10
CA GLY A 38 -13.31 -5.50 1.18
C GLY A 38 -12.50 -6.73 0.79
N LYS A 39 -12.41 -7.08 -0.50
CA LYS A 39 -11.53 -8.16 -0.96
C LYS A 39 -10.08 -7.69 -0.88
N ILE A 40 -9.25 -8.51 -0.25
CA ILE A 40 -7.82 -8.26 -0.08
C ILE A 40 -7.09 -8.91 -1.24
N TYR A 41 -6.15 -8.17 -1.82
CA TYR A 41 -5.26 -8.63 -2.87
C TYR A 41 -3.84 -8.61 -2.29
N ASP A 42 -3.31 -9.79 -1.99
CA ASP A 42 -1.97 -10.02 -1.43
C ASP A 42 -0.95 -10.50 -2.48
N ASP A 43 -1.42 -10.99 -3.63
CA ASP A 43 -0.60 -11.52 -4.73
C ASP A 43 -1.15 -11.12 -6.11
N GLU A 44 -0.24 -10.98 -7.07
CA GLU A 44 -0.39 -10.41 -8.42
C GLU A 44 -1.31 -11.18 -9.38
N SER A 45 -1.96 -12.26 -8.94
CA SER A 45 -2.59 -13.25 -9.81
C SER A 45 -4.12 -13.28 -9.78
N GLU A 46 -4.76 -12.37 -9.05
CA GLU A 46 -6.21 -12.29 -8.96
C GLU A 46 -6.83 -11.79 -10.29
N PRO A 47 -7.55 -12.65 -11.03
CA PRO A 47 -8.02 -12.34 -12.39
C PRO A 47 -9.04 -11.19 -12.43
N ASP A 48 -9.73 -10.96 -11.31
CA ASP A 48 -10.79 -9.96 -11.17
C ASP A 48 -10.28 -8.63 -10.57
N PHE A 49 -8.98 -8.50 -10.28
CA PHE A 49 -8.46 -7.26 -9.73
C PHE A 49 -8.45 -6.15 -10.77
N ASN A 50 -8.92 -4.97 -10.37
CA ASN A 50 -8.89 -3.76 -11.16
C ASN A 50 -8.36 -2.62 -10.28
N GLU A 51 -7.34 -1.92 -10.76
CA GLU A 51 -6.67 -0.84 -10.04
C GLU A 51 -7.57 0.38 -9.84
N ASP A 52 -8.60 0.54 -10.68
CA ASP A 52 -9.58 1.61 -10.54
C ASP A 52 -10.59 1.34 -9.41
N ASP A 53 -10.66 0.10 -8.90
CA ASP A 53 -11.59 -0.33 -7.85
C ASP A 53 -10.93 -0.37 -6.45
N ILE A 54 -9.72 0.19 -6.31
CA ILE A 54 -8.99 0.27 -5.04
C ILE A 54 -9.66 1.29 -4.10
N GLU A 55 -10.09 0.81 -2.93
CA GLU A 55 -10.69 1.63 -1.87
C GLU A 55 -9.69 1.93 -0.75
N GLU A 56 -8.81 0.98 -0.40
CA GLU A 56 -7.85 1.11 0.68
C GLU A 56 -6.52 0.42 0.36
N VAL A 57 -5.41 1.03 0.74
CA VAL A 57 -4.11 0.36 0.87
C VAL A 57 -3.72 0.36 2.35
N GLN A 58 -3.61 -0.84 2.92
CA GLN A 58 -3.19 -1.01 4.30
C GLN A 58 -1.75 -1.54 4.34
N VAL A 59 -0.93 -0.93 5.19
CA VAL A 59 0.41 -1.40 5.48
C VAL A 59 0.53 -1.80 6.94
N ILE A 60 0.99 -3.02 7.18
CA ILE A 60 1.23 -3.55 8.51
C ILE A 60 2.73 -3.76 8.70
N TYR A 61 3.29 -3.16 9.74
CA TYR A 61 4.68 -3.32 10.15
C TYR A 61 4.75 -3.72 11.61
N ASN A 62 5.24 -4.92 11.93
CA ASN A 62 5.45 -5.37 13.31
C ASN A 62 4.19 -5.32 14.22
N GLY A 63 2.98 -5.33 13.65
CA GLY A 63 1.72 -5.12 14.37
C GLY A 63 1.28 -3.65 14.50
N ASP A 64 2.09 -2.70 14.05
CA ASP A 64 1.70 -1.31 13.79
C ASP A 64 1.05 -1.24 12.41
N ALA A 65 -0.01 -0.44 12.25
CA ALA A 65 -0.76 -0.40 11.00
C ALA A 65 -0.99 1.03 10.52
N VAL A 66 -0.83 1.24 9.21
CA VAL A 66 -1.18 2.46 8.50
C VAL A 66 -2.15 2.09 7.38
N SER A 67 -3.37 2.60 7.48
CA SER A 67 -4.36 2.53 6.41
C SER A 67 -4.32 3.81 5.58
N VAL A 68 -4.38 3.66 4.26
CA VAL A 68 -4.41 4.76 3.31
C VAL A 68 -5.67 4.65 2.48
N PHE A 69 -6.52 5.67 2.59
CA PHE A 69 -7.74 5.80 1.80
C PHE A 69 -7.45 6.76 0.64
N PRO A 70 -7.13 6.26 -0.56
CA PRO A 70 -7.00 7.10 -1.74
C PRO A 70 -8.29 7.87 -1.99
N ASN A 71 -8.16 9.14 -2.37
CA ASN A 71 -9.26 9.89 -2.95
C ASN A 71 -8.76 10.49 -4.27
N PHE A 72 -9.14 9.84 -5.37
CA PHE A 72 -8.72 10.22 -6.72
C PHE A 72 -9.23 11.62 -7.15
N ILE A 73 -10.03 12.30 -6.33
CA ILE A 73 -10.38 13.72 -6.45
C ILE A 73 -9.31 14.62 -5.76
N GLY A 74 -8.09 14.12 -5.56
CA GLY A 74 -6.90 14.90 -5.16
C GLY A 74 -6.67 15.00 -3.67
N LYS A 75 -7.15 14.02 -2.92
CA LYS A 75 -6.87 13.90 -1.49
C LYS A 75 -6.45 12.46 -1.19
N CYS A 76 -5.84 12.22 -0.04
CA CYS A 76 -5.69 10.89 0.51
C CYS A 76 -5.73 11.04 2.02
N THR A 77 -6.28 10.05 2.70
CA THR A 77 -6.34 10.04 4.16
C THR A 77 -5.45 8.93 4.68
N PHE A 78 -4.52 9.28 5.57
CA PHE A 78 -3.68 8.32 6.27
C PHE A 78 -4.21 8.15 7.69
N LYS A 79 -4.46 6.91 8.09
CA LYS A 79 -4.88 6.54 9.45
C LYS A 79 -3.87 5.57 10.02
N ALA A 80 -3.20 5.97 11.09
CA ALA A 80 -2.24 5.12 11.78
C ALA A 80 -2.83 4.63 13.11
N ASN A 81 -2.71 3.33 13.40
CA ASN A 81 -3.14 2.72 14.65
C ASN A 81 -1.95 2.03 15.31
N THR A 82 -1.94 2.04 16.65
CA THR A 82 -0.97 1.32 17.50
C THR A 82 0.52 1.61 17.25
N VAL A 83 0.85 2.69 16.54
CA VAL A 83 2.22 3.05 16.17
C VAL A 83 3.13 3.36 17.36
N LYS A 84 4.28 2.71 17.40
CA LYS A 84 5.39 3.09 18.29
C LYS A 84 6.23 4.21 17.70
N TYR A 85 6.73 5.10 18.56
CA TYR A 85 7.56 6.24 18.13
C TYR A 85 8.82 5.82 17.35
N GLU A 86 9.40 4.67 17.70
CA GLU A 86 10.59 4.10 17.06
C GLU A 86 10.35 3.71 15.59
N ASN A 87 9.08 3.49 15.20
CA ASN A 87 8.70 3.07 13.85
C ASN A 87 8.25 4.24 12.96
N LEU A 88 8.25 5.48 13.48
CA LEU A 88 7.77 6.65 12.75
C LEU A 88 8.58 6.95 11.47
N ASP A 89 9.89 6.68 11.46
CA ASP A 89 10.70 6.88 10.24
C ASP A 89 10.29 5.91 9.13
N VAL A 90 10.10 4.62 9.46
CA VAL A 90 9.62 3.61 8.51
C VAL A 90 8.22 3.99 8.01
N ILE A 91 7.31 4.33 8.92
CA ILE A 91 5.93 4.70 8.58
C ILE A 91 5.85 5.93 7.69
N THR A 92 6.61 6.98 7.99
CA THR A 92 6.58 8.21 7.18
C THR A 92 7.13 7.98 5.77
N ARG A 93 8.16 7.13 5.61
CA ARG A 93 8.68 6.72 4.30
C ARG A 93 7.68 5.88 3.50
N VAL A 94 7.03 4.90 4.14
CA VAL A 94 5.94 4.10 3.52
C VAL A 94 4.83 5.02 3.01
N ILE A 95 4.37 5.96 3.85
CA ILE A 95 3.38 6.97 3.48
C ILE A 95 3.84 7.79 2.27
N GLY A 96 5.11 8.19 2.24
CA GLY A 96 5.71 8.92 1.13
C GLY A 96 5.69 8.14 -0.20
N ILE A 97 6.07 6.86 -0.16
CA ILE A 97 6.06 5.98 -1.34
C ILE A 97 4.62 5.80 -1.85
N ILE A 98 3.67 5.43 -0.98
CA ILE A 98 2.26 5.26 -1.36
C ILE A 98 1.69 6.55 -1.96
N GLY A 99 1.93 7.69 -1.30
CA GLY A 99 1.44 8.99 -1.77
C GLY A 99 1.98 9.38 -3.15
N LYS A 100 3.25 9.08 -3.42
CA LYS A 100 3.89 9.28 -4.73
C LYS A 100 3.19 8.43 -5.81
N HIS A 101 2.94 7.15 -5.54
CA HIS A 101 2.27 6.26 -6.48
C HIS A 101 0.83 6.69 -6.75
N PHE A 102 0.05 7.00 -5.71
CA PHE A 102 -1.34 7.46 -5.88
C PHE A 102 -1.45 8.76 -6.68
N LYS A 103 -0.50 9.68 -6.51
CA LYS A 103 -0.44 10.90 -7.33
C LYS A 103 -0.29 10.55 -8.82
N ASN A 104 0.59 9.61 -9.15
CA ASN A 104 0.82 9.16 -10.52
C ASN A 104 -0.38 8.41 -11.09
N TRP A 105 -1.11 7.66 -10.25
CA TRP A 105 -2.34 6.96 -10.68
C TRP A 105 -3.43 7.95 -11.06
N LYS A 106 -3.52 9.08 -10.33
CA LYS A 106 -4.48 10.16 -10.62
C LYS A 106 -4.14 10.93 -11.90
N GLU A 107 -2.87 11.12 -12.22
CA GLU A 107 -2.44 11.90 -13.41
C GLU A 107 -2.71 11.18 -14.76
N LEU A 108 -3.17 9.93 -14.73
CA LEU A 108 -3.46 9.09 -15.90
C LEU A 108 -4.96 8.80 -16.13
N ASN A 109 -5.84 9.26 -15.23
CA ASN A 109 -7.30 9.22 -15.35
C ASN A 109 -7.86 10.61 -15.70
#